data_AF-A0A7C6SHI3-F1
#
_entry.id   AF-A0A7C6SHI3-F1
#
_cell.length_a   1.000
_cell.length_b   1.000
_cell.length_c   1.000
_cell.angle_alpha   90.00
_cell.angle_beta   90.00
_cell.angle_gamma   90.00
#
_symmetry.space_group_name_H-M   'P 1'
#
loop_
_entity.id
_entity.type
_entity.pdbx_description
1 polymer ?
#
loop_
_entity_poly.entity_id
_entity_poly.type
_entity_poly.pdbx_seq_one_letter_code
_entity_poly.pdbx_strand_id
1 'polypeptide(L)'
;GSICTTRVISGVGVPQLTAINDVVQIANQYKVGVVADGGIKQSGDIVKALASGAHCVMLGGLFAGTEETPGEVMEVYGQKVKSYVGMGSLIAMQRGSSDRYFQGGVQELSKLVPEGIEATVNYKGPLREVVYQLMGGLRSGLGYCGCANIKQLHDNAKFVVITNNGLNESHPHDVKNIKKAPNYYD
;
A
#
# COMPACT_ATOMS: atom_id res chain seq x y z
N GLY A 1 -0.95 3.92 -5.72
CA GLY A 1 0.19 3.48 -4.87
C GLY A 1 0.91 4.68 -4.28
N SER A 2 1.71 4.50 -3.21
CA SER A 2 2.35 5.61 -2.46
C SER A 2 3.35 6.45 -3.25
N ILE A 3 3.90 5.92 -4.33
CA ILE A 3 4.91 6.54 -5.22
C ILE A 3 4.37 6.74 -6.64
N CYS A 4 3.07 6.60 -6.83
CA CYS A 4 2.42 6.68 -8.13
C CYS A 4 1.72 8.03 -8.28
N THR A 5 1.95 8.68 -9.40
CA THR A 5 1.36 9.98 -9.75
C THR A 5 0.35 9.86 -10.91
N THR A 6 0.02 8.65 -11.39
CA THR A 6 -0.96 8.39 -12.47
C THR A 6 -2.23 9.22 -12.34
N ARG A 7 -2.87 9.24 -11.16
CA ARG A 7 -4.12 10.02 -10.98
C ARG A 7 -3.93 11.53 -11.17
N VAL A 8 -2.77 12.05 -10.79
CA VAL A 8 -2.44 13.47 -10.89
C VAL A 8 -2.04 13.83 -12.32
N ILE A 9 -1.24 12.97 -12.97
CA ILE A 9 -0.67 13.25 -14.30
C ILE A 9 -1.67 12.95 -15.41
N SER A 10 -2.40 11.82 -15.34
CA SER A 10 -3.35 11.40 -16.37
C SER A 10 -4.80 11.76 -16.07
N GLY A 11 -5.14 12.09 -14.82
CA GLY A 11 -6.53 12.25 -14.38
C GLY A 11 -7.31 10.95 -14.22
N VAL A 12 -6.67 9.78 -14.42
CA VAL A 12 -7.35 8.47 -14.40
C VAL A 12 -7.13 7.73 -13.09
N GLY A 13 -8.21 7.22 -12.50
CA GLY A 13 -8.15 6.24 -11.42
C GLY A 13 -9.46 6.08 -10.66
N VAL A 14 -9.55 5.00 -9.87
CA VAL A 14 -10.71 4.69 -9.01
C VAL A 14 -10.24 4.55 -7.56
N PRO A 15 -10.95 5.11 -6.56
CA PRO A 15 -10.65 4.87 -5.15
C PRO A 15 -10.53 3.37 -4.82
N GLN A 16 -9.46 2.98 -4.13
CA GLN A 16 -9.03 1.57 -4.08
C GLN A 16 -10.08 0.63 -3.47
N LEU A 17 -10.78 1.07 -2.43
CA LEU A 17 -11.78 0.23 -1.76
C LEU A 17 -12.97 -0.06 -2.69
N THR A 18 -13.41 0.94 -3.45
CA THR A 18 -14.43 0.79 -4.50
C THR A 18 -13.92 -0.10 -5.63
N ALA A 19 -12.70 0.13 -6.11
CA ALA A 19 -12.10 -0.69 -7.17
C ALA A 19 -12.03 -2.18 -6.80
N ILE A 20 -11.65 -2.50 -5.56
CA ILE A 20 -11.65 -3.88 -5.07
C ILE A 20 -13.06 -4.46 -5.09
N ASN A 21 -14.02 -3.75 -4.49
CA ASN A 21 -15.41 -4.20 -4.41
C ASN A 21 -16.00 -4.49 -5.80
N ASP A 22 -15.81 -3.57 -6.76
CA ASP A 22 -16.38 -3.68 -8.09
C ASP A 22 -15.74 -4.83 -8.89
N VAL A 23 -14.42 -5.01 -8.79
CA VAL A 23 -13.71 -6.11 -9.46
C VAL A 23 -14.09 -7.47 -8.87
N VAL A 24 -14.21 -7.56 -7.54
CA VAL A 24 -14.56 -8.82 -6.84
C VAL A 24 -15.97 -9.30 -7.23
N GLN A 25 -16.94 -8.39 -7.40
CA GLN A 25 -18.30 -8.75 -7.82
C GLN A 25 -18.33 -9.53 -9.15
N ILE A 26 -17.42 -9.22 -10.08
CA ILE A 26 -17.27 -9.95 -11.34
C ILE A 26 -16.38 -11.18 -11.15
N ALA A 27 -15.21 -11.03 -10.53
CA ALA A 27 -14.23 -12.11 -10.39
C ALA A 27 -14.80 -13.35 -9.67
N ASN A 28 -15.69 -13.14 -8.69
CA ASN A 28 -16.36 -14.23 -7.97
C ASN A 28 -17.25 -15.10 -8.87
N GLN A 29 -17.86 -14.54 -9.92
CA GLN A 29 -18.68 -15.30 -10.89
C GLN A 29 -17.83 -16.33 -11.63
N TYR A 30 -16.55 -16.03 -11.81
CA TYR A 30 -15.58 -16.88 -12.50
C TYR A 30 -14.67 -17.66 -11.54
N LYS A 31 -14.88 -17.54 -10.22
CA LYS A 31 -14.03 -18.15 -9.18
C LYS A 31 -12.55 -17.76 -9.31
N VAL A 32 -12.29 -16.50 -9.67
CA VAL A 32 -10.94 -15.94 -9.80
C VAL A 32 -10.61 -15.10 -8.56
N GLY A 33 -9.44 -15.33 -7.96
CA GLY A 33 -8.97 -14.56 -6.83
C GLY A 33 -8.52 -13.15 -7.22
N VAL A 34 -8.74 -12.17 -6.33
CA VAL A 34 -8.38 -10.76 -6.55
C VAL A 34 -7.25 -10.34 -5.60
N VAL A 35 -6.24 -9.66 -6.15
CA VAL A 35 -5.14 -9.04 -5.40
C VAL A 35 -5.41 -7.55 -5.24
N ALA A 36 -5.49 -7.06 -4.01
CA ALA A 36 -5.56 -5.63 -3.74
C ALA A 36 -4.16 -5.01 -3.76
N ASP A 37 -3.81 -4.33 -4.86
CA ASP A 37 -2.47 -3.76 -5.07
C ASP A 37 -2.43 -2.24 -4.85
N GLY A 38 -1.67 -1.84 -3.82
CA GLY A 38 -1.31 -0.46 -3.57
C GLY A 38 -2.30 0.34 -2.70
N GLY A 39 -1.79 1.38 -2.06
CA GLY A 39 -2.57 2.29 -1.22
C GLY A 39 -2.71 1.88 0.25
N ILE A 40 -2.18 0.71 0.63
CA ILE A 40 -2.16 0.22 2.02
C ILE A 40 -1.03 0.94 2.78
N LYS A 41 -1.40 1.70 3.82
CA LYS A 41 -0.45 2.43 4.67
C LYS A 41 -0.20 1.74 5.99
N GLN A 42 -1.20 1.05 6.53
CA GLN A 42 -1.17 0.40 7.84
C GLN A 42 -1.91 -0.94 7.84
N SER A 43 -1.73 -1.74 8.89
CA SER A 43 -2.32 -3.08 9.00
C SER A 43 -3.86 -3.06 8.92
N GLY A 44 -4.51 -2.01 9.44
CA GLY A 44 -5.96 -1.82 9.32
C GLY A 44 -6.45 -1.71 7.87
N ASP A 45 -5.64 -1.19 6.95
CA ASP A 45 -6.00 -1.10 5.54
C ASP A 45 -5.97 -2.49 4.86
N ILE A 46 -5.12 -3.41 5.36
CA ILE A 46 -5.14 -4.82 4.93
C ILE A 46 -6.48 -5.45 5.30
N VAL A 47 -6.95 -5.22 6.53
CA VAL A 47 -8.26 -5.72 6.99
C VAL A 47 -9.37 -5.20 6.08
N LYS A 48 -9.39 -3.89 5.78
CA LYS A 48 -10.39 -3.28 4.89
C LYS A 48 -10.33 -3.83 3.46
N ALA A 49 -9.12 -4.02 2.91
CA ALA A 49 -8.94 -4.58 1.58
C ALA A 49 -9.44 -6.03 1.49
N LEU A 50 -9.13 -6.86 2.50
CA LEU A 50 -9.63 -8.23 2.56
C LEU A 50 -11.14 -8.26 2.81
N ALA A 51 -11.66 -7.42 3.71
CA ALA A 51 -13.09 -7.32 4.01
C ALA A 51 -13.93 -6.82 2.83
N SER A 52 -13.33 -6.09 1.88
CA SER A 52 -13.98 -5.73 0.60
C SER A 52 -13.92 -6.84 -0.46
N GLY A 53 -13.39 -8.02 -0.10
CA GLY A 53 -13.44 -9.24 -0.91
C GLY A 53 -12.13 -9.62 -1.61
N ALA A 54 -11.05 -8.86 -1.42
CA ALA A 54 -9.73 -9.27 -1.92
C ALA A 54 -9.26 -10.56 -1.22
N HIS A 55 -8.53 -11.40 -1.95
CA HIS A 55 -7.99 -12.67 -1.45
C HIS A 55 -6.59 -12.49 -0.85
N CYS A 56 -5.82 -11.54 -1.36
CA CYS A 56 -4.56 -11.10 -0.78
C CYS A 56 -4.28 -9.63 -1.12
N VAL A 57 -3.23 -9.09 -0.51
CA VAL A 57 -2.78 -7.72 -0.72
C VAL A 57 -1.36 -7.71 -1.28
N MET A 58 -1.05 -6.75 -2.15
CA MET A 58 0.31 -6.47 -2.62
C MET A 58 0.83 -5.19 -1.97
N LEU A 59 2.01 -5.28 -1.36
CA LEU A 59 2.58 -4.23 -0.53
C LEU A 59 3.95 -3.80 -1.07
N GLY A 60 4.06 -2.53 -1.48
CA GLY A 60 5.34 -1.90 -1.83
C GLY A 60 5.95 -1.17 -0.64
N GLY A 61 5.45 0.05 -0.35
CA GLY A 61 6.05 0.96 0.62
C GLY A 61 6.13 0.43 2.06
N LEU A 62 5.25 -0.50 2.45
CA LEU A 62 5.35 -1.17 3.74
C LEU A 62 6.61 -2.04 3.87
N PHE A 63 7.06 -2.65 2.77
CA PHE A 63 8.26 -3.50 2.72
C PHE A 63 9.52 -2.78 2.24
N ALA A 64 9.39 -1.69 1.49
CA ALA A 64 10.52 -0.99 0.85
C ALA A 64 11.69 -0.60 1.78
N GLY A 65 11.45 -0.44 3.08
CA GLY A 65 12.48 -0.11 4.07
C GLY A 65 13.11 -1.30 4.77
N THR A 66 12.74 -2.55 4.46
CA THR A 66 13.25 -3.73 5.18
C THR A 66 14.63 -4.15 4.70
N GLU A 67 15.35 -4.89 5.53
CA GLU A 67 16.71 -5.38 5.25
C GLU A 67 16.80 -6.12 3.92
N GLU A 68 15.85 -7.04 3.68
CA GLU A 68 15.82 -7.97 2.55
C GLU A 68 15.45 -7.31 1.21
N THR A 69 14.96 -6.07 1.21
CA THR A 69 14.68 -5.37 -0.05
C THR A 69 15.97 -5.00 -0.78
N PRO A 70 15.96 -4.87 -2.11
CA PRO A 70 17.14 -4.42 -2.86
C PRO A 70 17.62 -3.02 -2.43
N GLY A 71 18.91 -2.75 -2.67
CA GLY A 71 19.55 -1.46 -2.38
C GLY A 71 20.15 -1.36 -0.98
N GLU A 72 21.04 -0.40 -0.81
CA GLU A 72 21.79 -0.20 0.43
C GLU A 72 21.02 0.64 1.45
N VAL A 73 21.35 0.45 2.73
CA VAL A 73 20.90 1.32 3.82
C VAL A 73 21.78 2.55 3.83
N MET A 74 21.17 3.71 3.59
CA MET A 74 21.84 5.02 3.59
C MET A 74 21.54 5.75 4.90
N GLU A 75 22.39 6.70 5.26
CA GLU A 75 22.14 7.62 6.37
C GLU A 75 21.84 9.02 5.82
N VAL A 76 20.67 9.55 6.17
CA VAL A 76 20.22 10.89 5.74
C VAL A 76 19.73 11.62 6.98
N TYR A 77 20.37 12.75 7.32
CA TYR A 77 20.08 13.55 8.52
C TYR A 77 20.05 12.71 9.82
N GLY A 78 20.98 11.77 9.97
CA GLY A 78 21.06 10.88 11.14
C GLY A 78 19.98 9.79 11.20
N GLN A 79 19.20 9.61 10.13
CA GLN A 79 18.22 8.54 10.03
C GLN A 79 18.64 7.52 8.96
N LYS A 80 18.53 6.24 9.31
CA LYS A 80 18.73 5.14 8.35
C LYS A 80 17.52 5.06 7.42
N VAL A 81 17.78 5.07 6.11
CA VAL A 81 16.75 5.05 5.06
C VAL A 81 17.15 4.08 3.93
N LYS A 82 16.17 3.67 3.12
CA LYS A 82 16.38 2.93 1.86
C LYS A 82 15.67 3.65 0.70
N SER A 83 16.15 3.42 -0.52
CA SER A 83 15.53 3.94 -1.74
C SER A 83 14.23 3.20 -2.05
N TYR A 84 13.20 3.95 -2.47
CA TYR A 84 11.92 3.42 -2.89
C TYR A 84 11.45 4.15 -4.15
N VAL A 85 11.32 3.40 -5.25
CA VAL A 85 11.23 3.95 -6.60
C VAL A 85 9.94 3.51 -7.28
N GLY A 86 9.19 4.50 -7.78
CA GLY A 86 8.07 4.33 -8.71
C GLY A 86 8.47 3.55 -9.93
N MET A 87 7.74 2.49 -10.30
CA MET A 87 7.98 1.85 -11.60
C MET A 87 7.73 2.81 -12.77
N GLY A 88 6.95 3.87 -12.58
CA GLY A 88 6.75 4.96 -13.53
C GLY A 88 7.66 6.16 -13.32
N SER A 89 8.73 6.02 -12.53
CA SER A 89 9.76 7.05 -12.40
C SER A 89 10.71 7.01 -13.59
N LEU A 90 11.47 8.10 -13.79
CA LEU A 90 12.46 8.18 -14.85
C LEU A 90 13.56 7.12 -14.67
N ILE A 91 14.07 6.90 -13.47
CA ILE A 91 15.12 5.88 -13.24
C ILE A 91 14.59 4.47 -13.51
N ALA A 92 13.35 4.16 -13.12
CA ALA A 92 12.77 2.85 -13.42
C ALA A 92 12.57 2.68 -14.94
N MET A 93 12.09 3.71 -15.63
CA MET A 93 11.83 3.65 -17.06
C MET A 93 13.12 3.52 -17.88
N GLN A 94 14.20 4.19 -17.45
CA GLN A 94 15.55 3.98 -17.99
C GLN A 94 16.00 2.52 -17.91
N ARG A 95 15.54 1.78 -16.89
CA ARG A 95 15.84 0.36 -16.67
C ARG A 95 14.86 -0.59 -17.36
N GLY A 96 13.94 -0.07 -18.18
CA GLY A 96 13.03 -0.87 -19.01
C GLY A 96 11.60 -1.00 -18.47
N SER A 97 11.16 -0.18 -17.51
CA SER A 97 9.75 -0.19 -17.09
C SER A 97 8.81 0.63 -17.98
N SER A 98 9.33 1.32 -19.00
CA SER A 98 8.56 2.22 -19.88
C SER A 98 7.42 1.53 -20.63
N ASP A 99 7.58 0.26 -21.01
CA ASP A 99 6.52 -0.54 -21.65
C ASP A 99 5.25 -0.65 -20.80
N ARG A 100 5.40 -0.68 -19.46
CA ARG A 100 4.25 -0.76 -18.53
C ARG A 100 3.37 0.49 -18.55
N TYR A 101 3.91 1.59 -19.06
CA TYR A 101 3.23 2.89 -19.18
C TYR A 101 2.96 3.25 -20.64
N PHE A 102 3.01 2.26 -21.54
CA PHE A 102 2.81 2.45 -22.98
C PHE A 102 3.80 3.43 -23.63
N GLN A 103 4.98 3.58 -23.02
CA GLN A 103 6.05 4.49 -23.45
C GLN A 103 7.30 3.75 -23.97
N GLY A 104 7.20 2.45 -24.24
CA GLY A 104 8.30 1.62 -24.73
C GLY A 104 8.92 2.06 -26.05
N GLY A 105 8.13 2.70 -26.91
CA GLY A 105 8.60 3.26 -28.19
C GLY A 105 9.37 4.58 -28.07
N VAL A 106 9.41 5.19 -26.88
CA VAL A 106 10.07 6.48 -26.65
C VAL A 106 11.52 6.24 -26.24
N GLN A 107 12.46 6.47 -27.17
CA GLN A 107 13.89 6.24 -26.93
C GLN A 107 14.56 7.39 -26.16
N GLU A 108 14.05 8.62 -26.30
CA GLU A 108 14.60 9.79 -25.61
C GLU A 108 14.01 9.93 -24.21
N LEU A 109 14.88 9.86 -23.19
CA LEU A 109 14.49 9.98 -21.78
C LEU A 109 13.82 11.32 -21.44
N SER A 110 14.22 12.40 -22.11
CA SER A 110 13.62 13.73 -21.96
C SER A 110 12.17 13.80 -22.45
N LYS A 111 11.73 12.84 -23.27
CA LYS A 111 10.37 12.77 -23.81
C LYS A 111 9.47 11.83 -22.99
N LEU A 112 10.00 11.13 -22.00
CA LEU A 112 9.21 10.30 -21.10
C LEU A 112 8.36 11.18 -20.17
N VAL A 113 7.11 10.79 -19.97
CA VAL A 113 6.17 11.41 -19.04
C VAL A 113 6.03 10.49 -17.81
N PRO A 114 6.71 10.80 -16.69
CA PRO A 114 6.71 9.92 -15.53
C PRO A 114 5.40 9.94 -14.74
N GLU A 115 4.92 8.75 -14.41
CA GLU A 115 3.74 8.50 -13.55
C GLU A 115 4.13 7.91 -12.18
N GLY A 116 5.39 8.09 -11.80
CA GLY A 116 5.90 7.73 -10.49
C GLY A 116 7.06 8.62 -10.06
N ILE A 117 7.31 8.60 -8.75
CA ILE A 117 8.37 9.38 -8.12
C ILE A 117 9.40 8.47 -7.45
N GLU A 118 10.54 9.06 -7.11
CA GLU A 118 11.60 8.44 -6.33
C GLU A 118 11.59 9.06 -4.94
N ALA A 119 11.71 8.24 -3.91
CA ALA A 119 11.74 8.67 -2.53
C ALA A 119 12.69 7.81 -1.71
N THR A 120 12.97 8.27 -0.50
CA THR A 120 13.56 7.45 0.55
C THR A 120 12.49 7.09 1.57
N VAL A 121 12.61 5.90 2.17
CA VAL A 121 11.76 5.44 3.27
C VAL A 121 12.64 5.05 4.45
N ASN A 122 12.14 5.23 5.67
CA ASN A 122 12.86 4.84 6.87
C ASN A 122 13.22 3.36 6.85
N TYR A 123 14.41 3.03 7.33
CA TYR A 123 14.83 1.65 7.55
C TYR A 123 13.94 1.01 8.62
N LYS A 124 13.42 -0.18 8.31
CA LYS A 124 12.41 -0.88 9.13
C LYS A 124 12.95 -2.13 9.82
N GLY A 125 14.23 -2.47 9.62
CA GLY A 125 14.79 -3.72 10.11
C GLY A 125 14.36 -4.93 9.27
N PRO A 126 14.41 -6.14 9.85
CA PRO A 126 14.06 -7.37 9.14
C PRO A 126 12.59 -7.44 8.74
N LEU A 127 12.30 -7.97 7.55
CA LEU A 127 10.94 -8.13 7.00
C LEU A 127 10.04 -8.93 7.95
N ARG A 128 10.60 -9.92 8.64
CA ARG A 128 9.87 -10.75 9.60
C ARG A 128 9.16 -9.92 10.68
N GLU A 129 9.78 -8.86 11.16
CA GLU A 129 9.22 -8.00 12.22
C GLU A 129 8.06 -7.17 11.68
N VAL A 130 8.22 -6.62 10.47
CA VAL A 130 7.15 -5.89 9.77
C VAL A 130 5.95 -6.81 9.53
N VAL A 131 6.18 -8.00 8.98
CA VAL A 131 5.11 -9.00 8.74
C VAL A 131 4.41 -9.39 10.04
N TYR A 132 5.16 -9.57 11.14
CA TYR A 132 4.57 -9.89 12.44
C TYR A 132 3.56 -8.82 12.89
N GLN A 133 3.92 -7.54 12.78
CA GLN A 133 3.02 -6.43 13.12
C GLN A 133 1.80 -6.36 12.20
N LEU A 134 1.98 -6.55 10.89
CA LEU A 134 0.88 -6.57 9.93
C LEU A 134 -0.11 -7.72 10.21
N MET A 135 0.41 -8.92 10.48
CA MET A 135 -0.39 -10.09 10.83
C MET A 135 -1.10 -9.93 12.18
N GLY A 136 -0.45 -9.27 13.15
CA GLY A 136 -1.07 -8.92 14.44
C GLY A 136 -2.30 -8.03 14.25
N GLY A 137 -2.17 -6.97 13.43
CA GLY A 137 -3.29 -6.09 13.09
C GLY A 137 -4.42 -6.82 12.35
N LEU A 138 -4.08 -7.71 11.40
CA LEU A 138 -5.07 -8.53 10.70
C LEU A 138 -5.86 -9.44 11.66
N ARG A 139 -5.15 -10.15 12.55
CA ARG A 139 -5.80 -11.02 13.56
C ARG A 139 -6.68 -10.23 14.51
N SER A 140 -6.24 -9.04 14.92
CA SER A 140 -7.07 -8.12 15.74
C SER A 140 -8.33 -7.70 15.00
N GLY A 141 -8.23 -7.29 13.73
CA GLY A 141 -9.38 -6.93 12.90
C GLY A 141 -10.37 -8.08 12.72
N LEU A 142 -9.87 -9.28 12.44
CA LEU A 142 -10.69 -10.51 12.40
C LEU A 142 -11.44 -10.75 13.73
N GLY A 143 -10.76 -10.56 14.86
CA GLY A 143 -11.36 -10.66 16.19
C GLY A 143 -12.51 -9.68 16.40
N TYR A 144 -12.32 -8.39 16.08
CA TYR A 144 -13.39 -7.39 16.17
C TYR A 144 -14.57 -7.67 15.23
N CYS A 145 -14.31 -8.23 14.05
CA CYS A 145 -15.37 -8.65 13.13
C CYS A 145 -16.02 -9.99 13.49
N GLY A 146 -15.57 -10.67 14.55
CA GLY A 146 -16.07 -12.01 14.92
C GLY A 146 -15.81 -13.09 13.86
N CYS A 147 -14.74 -12.93 13.08
CA CYS A 147 -14.42 -13.80 11.94
C CYS A 147 -13.20 -14.67 12.25
N ALA A 148 -13.34 -16.00 12.16
CA ALA A 148 -12.26 -16.95 12.37
C ALA A 148 -11.31 -17.08 11.17
N ASN A 149 -11.74 -16.66 9.98
CA ASN A 149 -10.96 -16.74 8.75
C ASN A 149 -11.39 -15.69 7.71
N ILE A 150 -10.63 -15.59 6.61
CA ILE A 150 -10.86 -14.59 5.56
C ILE A 150 -12.21 -14.80 4.86
N LYS A 151 -12.66 -16.05 4.67
CA LYS A 151 -13.98 -16.32 4.08
C LYS A 151 -15.09 -15.72 4.95
N GLN A 152 -15.04 -15.93 6.26
CA GLN A 152 -16.00 -15.31 7.18
C GLN A 152 -15.91 -13.79 7.16
N LEU A 153 -14.72 -13.22 6.99
CA LEU A 153 -14.58 -11.77 6.82
C LEU A 153 -15.28 -11.27 5.56
N HIS A 154 -15.15 -11.99 4.43
CA HIS A 154 -15.87 -11.67 3.18
C HIS A 154 -17.39 -11.74 3.35
N ASP A 155 -17.89 -12.77 4.05
CA ASP A 155 -19.33 -13.00 4.17
C ASP A 155 -20.01 -12.06 5.18
N ASN A 156 -19.29 -11.59 6.21
CA ASN A 156 -19.91 -10.97 7.39
C ASN A 156 -19.46 -9.52 7.66
N ALA A 157 -18.33 -9.06 7.11
CA ALA A 157 -17.84 -7.72 7.40
C ALA A 157 -18.82 -6.64 6.90
N LYS A 158 -18.98 -5.59 7.70
CA LYS A 158 -19.79 -4.41 7.35
C LYS A 158 -18.95 -3.16 7.53
N PHE A 159 -19.16 -2.20 6.63
CA PHE A 159 -18.49 -0.91 6.68
C PHE A 159 -19.47 0.19 7.09
N VAL A 160 -18.93 1.23 7.70
CA VAL A 160 -19.60 2.50 7.93
C VAL A 160 -18.75 3.59 7.29
N VAL A 161 -19.38 4.49 6.54
CA VAL A 161 -18.71 5.64 5.93
C VAL A 161 -18.49 6.71 7.00
N ILE A 162 -17.27 7.22 7.07
CA ILE A 162 -16.88 8.28 8.01
C ILE A 162 -16.55 9.57 7.26
N THR A 163 -16.65 10.70 7.98
CA THR A 163 -16.17 12.00 7.51
C THR A 163 -14.67 12.16 7.84
N ASN A 164 -14.06 13.25 7.36
CA ASN A 164 -12.68 13.58 7.74
C ASN A 164 -12.51 13.80 9.26
N ASN A 165 -13.53 14.29 9.95
CA ASN A 165 -13.48 14.40 11.41
C ASN A 165 -13.44 13.02 12.08
N GLY A 166 -14.19 12.05 11.56
CA GLY A 166 -14.10 10.66 12.01
C GLY A 166 -12.75 10.02 11.70
N LEU A 167 -12.11 10.41 10.59
CA LEU A 167 -10.74 9.98 10.31
C LEU A 167 -9.76 10.56 11.33
N ASN A 168 -9.84 11.85 11.63
CA ASN A 168 -9.00 12.49 12.65
C ASN A 168 -9.21 11.86 14.04
N GLU A 169 -10.46 11.56 14.40
CA GLU A 169 -10.81 10.83 15.63
C GLU A 169 -10.21 9.41 15.67
N SER A 170 -10.11 8.75 14.51
CA SER A 170 -9.57 7.38 14.43
C SER A 170 -8.06 7.30 14.69
N HIS A 171 -7.32 8.39 14.48
CA HIS A 171 -5.89 8.48 14.74
C HIS A 171 -5.64 9.06 16.15
N PRO A 172 -4.50 8.80 16.80
CA PRO A 172 -4.16 9.48 18.05
C PRO A 172 -4.20 11.01 17.87
N HIS A 173 -5.05 11.68 18.64
CA HIS A 173 -5.21 13.13 18.62
C HIS A 173 -5.08 13.70 20.04
N ASP A 174 -4.80 15.01 20.14
CA ASP A 174 -4.70 15.76 21.40
C ASP A 174 -3.62 15.30 22.40
N VAL A 175 -2.59 14.58 21.93
CA VAL A 175 -1.46 14.11 22.75
C VAL A 175 -0.11 14.60 22.21
N LYS A 176 0.87 14.82 23.10
CA LYS A 176 2.23 15.27 22.76
C LYS A 176 3.27 14.20 23.12
N ASN A 177 4.43 14.25 22.47
CA ASN A 177 5.57 13.36 22.73
C ASN A 177 5.26 11.85 22.52
N ILE A 178 4.54 11.52 21.45
CA ILE A 178 4.22 10.13 21.09
C ILE A 178 5.52 9.35 20.83
N LYS A 179 5.77 8.31 21.61
CA LYS A 179 6.84 7.35 21.31
C LYS A 179 6.45 6.52 20.10
N LYS A 180 7.40 6.30 19.19
CA LYS A 180 7.17 5.47 17.98
C LYS A 180 6.68 4.08 18.38
N ALA A 181 5.53 3.69 17.85
CA ALA A 181 5.02 2.33 17.95
C ALA A 181 5.47 1.53 16.71
N PRO A 182 5.69 0.22 16.84
CA PRO A 182 6.18 -0.61 15.74
C PRO A 182 5.16 -0.80 14.60
N ASN A 183 3.89 -0.42 14.79
CA ASN A 183 2.78 -0.64 13.86
C ASN A 183 2.04 0.64 13.47
N TYR A 184 2.54 1.82 13.84
CA TYR A 184 1.91 3.10 13.56
C TYR A 184 2.97 4.12 13.14
N TYR A 185 2.84 4.65 11.93
CA TYR A 185 3.88 5.43 11.24
C TYR A 185 3.41 6.80 10.74
N ASP A 186 2.16 7.17 11.03
CA ASP A 186 1.60 8.50 10.75
C ASP A 186 1.87 9.47 11.92
#